data_AF-A0A7W0XMF0-F1
#
_entry.id   AF-A0A7W0XMF0-F1
#
_cell.length_a   1.000
_cell.length_b   1.000
_cell.length_c   1.000
_cell.angle_alpha   90.00
_cell.angle_beta   90.00
_cell.angle_gamma   90.00
#
_symmetry.space_group_name_H-M   'P 1'
#
loop_
_entity.id
_entity.type
_entity.pdbx_description
1 polymer ?
#
loop_
_entity_poly.entity_id
_entity_poly.type
_entity_poly.pdbx_seq_one_letter_code
_entity_poly.pdbx_strand_id
1 'polypeptide(L)'
;MATVLEQAANPWRKIYVGVLTRVDPHPNADREVVAEVDVGWRRLTVVTGGPHVEVGRKVALALPGARGVDAASPVPRARKLKKGSIRGVLSEGMLCSARELHLSDDHSAIYVLPPAAAVGATLTEALLQPAAAVSTRAVFPSPRIPEGGRR
;
A
#
# COMPACT_ATOMS: atom_id res chain seq x y z
N MET A 1 37.27 7.11 15.75
CA MET A 1 36.82 6.35 14.56
C MET A 1 35.30 6.42 14.51
N ALA A 2 34.74 7.37 13.76
CA ALA A 2 33.30 7.55 13.64
C ALA A 2 32.73 6.48 12.69
N THR A 3 31.86 5.62 13.21
CA THR A 3 31.24 4.53 12.45
C THR A 3 30.24 5.10 11.44
N VAL A 4 30.41 4.68 10.19
CA VAL A 4 29.64 5.05 9.00
C VAL A 4 28.16 4.68 9.17
N LEU A 5 27.34 5.63 9.63
CA LEU A 5 25.87 5.59 9.60
C LEU A 5 25.31 6.72 8.72
N GLU A 6 26.04 7.11 7.69
CA GLU A 6 25.71 8.28 6.86
C GLU A 6 25.34 7.89 5.43
N GLN A 7 24.29 7.09 5.28
CA GLN A 7 23.43 7.08 4.09
C GLN A 7 21.98 6.77 4.48
N ALA A 8 21.40 7.56 5.38
CA ALA A 8 19.96 7.55 5.63
C ALA A 8 19.21 8.29 4.49
N ALA A 9 19.43 7.87 3.24
CA ALA A 9 18.65 8.32 2.10
C ALA A 9 17.30 7.60 2.19
N ASN A 10 16.24 8.34 2.54
CA ASN A 10 14.84 7.90 2.61
C ASN A 10 14.57 6.56 1.88
N PRO A 11 14.31 5.44 2.60
CA PRO A 11 14.17 4.12 1.99
C PRO A 11 12.97 4.05 1.04
N TRP A 12 11.94 4.86 1.29
CA TRP A 12 10.71 4.94 0.51
C TRP A 12 10.71 6.19 -0.37
N ARG A 13 11.22 6.07 -1.60
CA ARG A 13 11.14 7.15 -2.60
C ARG A 13 9.96 6.94 -3.53
N LYS A 14 9.25 8.04 -3.84
CA LYS A 14 8.05 8.09 -4.69
C LYS A 14 6.91 7.17 -4.22
N ILE A 15 6.81 6.99 -2.91
CA ILE A 15 5.67 6.35 -2.25
C ILE A 15 4.93 7.44 -1.49
N TYR A 16 3.64 7.57 -1.78
CA TYR A 16 2.80 8.65 -1.28
C TYR A 16 1.54 8.09 -0.63
N VAL A 17 0.96 8.86 0.28
CA VAL A 17 -0.34 8.56 0.85
C VAL A 17 -1.42 8.98 -0.14
N GLY A 18 -2.21 8.01 -0.61
CA GLY A 18 -3.39 8.27 -1.43
C GLY A 18 -4.67 7.88 -0.69
N VAL A 19 -5.80 8.46 -1.09
CA VAL A 19 -7.13 8.05 -0.63
C VAL A 19 -7.88 7.40 -1.79
N LEU A 20 -8.51 6.26 -1.53
CA LEU A 20 -9.36 5.59 -2.52
C LEU A 20 -10.64 6.40 -2.73
N THR A 21 -10.84 6.97 -3.92
CA THR A 21 -12.06 7.72 -4.27
C THR A 21 -13.09 6.85 -4.94
N ARG A 22 -12.64 5.80 -5.65
CA ARG A 22 -13.51 4.89 -6.39
C ARG A 22 -12.89 3.50 -6.46
N VAL A 23 -13.71 2.46 -6.40
CA VAL A 23 -13.29 1.06 -6.57
C VAL A 23 -14.34 0.35 -7.41
N ASP A 24 -13.96 -0.13 -8.59
CA ASP A 24 -14.82 -0.88 -9.51
C ASP A 24 -14.20 -2.26 -9.77
N PRO A 25 -15.02 -3.29 -10.02
CA PRO A 25 -14.52 -4.58 -10.45
C PRO A 25 -13.79 -4.46 -11.79
N HIS A 26 -12.73 -5.25 -11.99
CA HIS A 26 -11.98 -5.20 -13.23
C HIS A 26 -12.77 -5.84 -14.39
N PRO A 27 -12.91 -5.17 -15.55
CA PRO A 27 -13.76 -5.64 -16.65
C PRO A 27 -13.30 -6.95 -17.28
N ASN A 28 -11.99 -7.23 -17.22
CA ASN A 28 -11.36 -8.41 -17.82
C ASN A 28 -10.72 -9.35 -16.78
N ALA A 29 -11.12 -9.27 -15.50
CA ALA A 29 -10.50 -10.05 -14.43
C ALA A 29 -11.39 -10.21 -13.19
N ASP A 30 -11.53 -11.44 -12.69
CA ASP A 30 -12.42 -11.75 -11.56
C ASP A 30 -11.82 -11.46 -10.18
N ARG A 31 -10.49 -11.36 -10.07
CA ARG A 31 -9.78 -11.22 -8.77
C ARG A 31 -9.15 -9.85 -8.56
N GLU A 32 -9.11 -9.04 -9.61
CA GLU A 32 -8.51 -7.72 -9.59
C GLU A 32 -9.61 -6.65 -9.60
N VAL A 33 -9.33 -5.51 -8.98
CA VAL A 33 -10.20 -4.34 -8.99
C VAL A 33 -9.45 -3.15 -9.57
N VAL A 34 -10.21 -2.22 -10.13
CA VAL A 34 -9.73 -0.94 -10.62
C VAL A 34 -10.07 0.11 -9.58
N ALA A 35 -9.03 0.65 -8.96
CA ALA A 35 -9.15 1.66 -7.93
C ALA A 35 -8.71 3.02 -8.46
N GLU A 36 -9.49 4.07 -8.18
CA GLU A 36 -9.07 5.45 -8.33
C GLU A 36 -8.51 5.96 -6.99
N VAL A 37 -7.30 6.46 -7.03
CA VAL A 37 -6.56 6.95 -5.85
C VAL A 37 -6.25 8.42 -6.03
N ASP A 38 -6.72 9.25 -5.10
CA ASP A 38 -6.42 10.67 -5.05
C ASP A 38 -5.23 10.92 -4.10
N VAL A 39 -4.18 11.57 -4.61
CA VAL A 39 -2.98 11.95 -3.82
C VAL A 39 -2.92 13.46 -3.56
N GLY A 40 -4.05 14.16 -3.63
CA GLY A 40 -4.18 15.61 -3.37
C GLY A 40 -3.85 16.47 -4.59
N TRP A 41 -2.80 16.14 -5.35
CA TRP A 41 -2.42 16.86 -6.57
C TRP A 41 -2.82 16.17 -7.88
N ARG A 42 -3.18 14.89 -7.83
CA ARG A 42 -3.62 14.12 -9.01
C ARG A 42 -4.44 12.91 -8.58
N ARG A 43 -5.37 12.49 -9.44
CA ARG A 43 -6.04 11.19 -9.34
C ARG A 43 -5.40 10.18 -10.26
N LEU A 44 -5.27 8.96 -9.79
CA LEU A 44 -4.51 7.90 -10.44
C LEU A 44 -5.36 6.64 -10.50
N THR A 45 -5.41 6.02 -11.67
CA THR A 45 -6.02 4.70 -11.81
C THR A 45 -4.98 3.63 -11.51
N VAL A 46 -5.32 2.71 -10.61
CA VAL A 46 -4.45 1.61 -10.19
C VAL A 46 -5.24 0.32 -10.18
N VAL A 47 -4.69 -0.70 -10.84
CA VAL A 47 -5.24 -2.06 -10.75
C VAL A 47 -4.57 -2.76 -9.59
N THR A 48 -5.36 -3.31 -8.69
CA THR A 48 -4.88 -4.05 -7.51
C THR A 48 -5.71 -5.32 -7.30
N GLY A 49 -5.06 -6.41 -6.89
CA GLY A 49 -5.73 -7.65 -6.50
C GLY A 49 -5.72 -7.90 -4.99
N GLY A 50 -5.21 -6.95 -4.21
CA GLY A 50 -5.15 -7.09 -2.75
C GLY A 50 -6.56 -6.99 -2.14
N PRO A 51 -6.87 -7.79 -1.10
CA PRO A 51 -8.10 -7.60 -0.33
C PRO A 51 -8.06 -6.27 0.45
N HIS A 52 -9.23 -5.82 0.90
CA HIS A 52 -9.44 -4.58 1.68
C HIS A 52 -9.24 -3.25 0.91
N VAL A 53 -9.55 -3.25 -0.38
CA VAL A 53 -9.58 -2.04 -1.21
C VAL A 53 -10.98 -1.42 -1.11
N GLU A 54 -11.15 -0.47 -0.20
CA GLU A 54 -12.44 0.21 0.05
C GLU A 54 -12.34 1.73 -0.16
N VAL A 55 -13.38 2.35 -0.69
CA VAL A 55 -13.47 3.81 -0.85
C VAL A 55 -13.32 4.50 0.52
N GLY A 56 -12.57 5.60 0.55
CA GLY A 56 -12.29 6.40 1.74
C GLY A 56 -11.08 5.94 2.55
N ARG A 57 -10.50 4.76 2.28
CA ARG A 57 -9.27 4.30 2.95
C ARG A 57 -8.05 5.04 2.43
N LYS A 58 -7.12 5.36 3.34
CA LYS A 58 -5.81 5.90 3.01
C LYS A 58 -4.82 4.76 2.81
N VAL A 59 -4.09 4.77 1.72
CA VAL A 59 -3.27 3.66 1.24
C VAL A 59 -1.90 4.14 0.77
N ALA A 60 -0.91 3.27 0.86
CA ALA A 60 0.43 3.55 0.34
C ALA A 60 0.46 3.31 -1.18
N LEU A 61 0.62 4.39 -1.94
CA LEU A 61 0.70 4.37 -3.40
C LEU A 61 2.14 4.56 -3.87
N ALA A 62 2.69 3.54 -4.51
CA ALA A 62 3.98 3.62 -5.20
C ALA A 62 3.81 4.07 -6.65
N LEU A 63 4.50 5.15 -7.01
CA LEU A 63 4.55 5.67 -8.37
C LEU A 63 5.68 5.02 -9.20
N PRO A 64 5.64 5.15 -10.54
CA PRO A 64 6.72 4.68 -11.42
C PRO A 64 8.11 5.17 -11.00
N GLY A 65 9.03 4.22 -10.84
CA GLY A 65 10.37 4.44 -10.31
C GLY A 65 10.46 4.55 -8.78
N ALA A 66 9.46 4.08 -8.04
CA ALA A 66 9.51 3.97 -6.59
C ALA A 66 10.64 3.04 -6.11
N ARG A 67 11.16 3.35 -4.91
CA ARG A 67 12.18 2.55 -4.20
C ARG A 67 11.64 2.13 -2.84
N GLY A 68 12.13 0.98 -2.35
CA GLY A 68 11.66 0.44 -1.05
C GLY A 68 10.33 -0.31 -1.17
N VAL A 69 10.07 -0.91 -2.33
CA VAL A 69 8.94 -1.79 -2.63
C VAL A 69 9.50 -3.11 -3.13
N ASP A 70 10.09 -3.91 -2.24
CA ASP A 70 10.71 -5.18 -2.60
C ASP A 70 10.67 -6.17 -1.44
N ALA A 71 9.65 -7.02 -1.42
CA ALA A 71 9.50 -8.06 -0.41
C ALA A 71 10.58 -9.18 -0.48
N ALA A 72 11.40 -9.22 -1.54
CA ALA A 72 12.36 -10.30 -1.80
C ALA A 72 13.82 -9.91 -1.48
N SER A 73 14.11 -8.62 -1.30
CA SER A 73 15.45 -8.14 -0.99
C SER A 73 15.51 -7.44 0.37
N PRO A 74 16.49 -7.78 1.24
CA PRO A 74 16.72 -7.07 2.50
C PRO A 74 17.26 -5.65 2.30
N VAL A 75 17.54 -5.25 1.04
CA VAL A 75 17.99 -3.91 0.67
C VAL A 75 16.88 -3.23 -0.13
N PRO A 76 16.44 -2.01 0.22
CA PRO A 76 15.44 -1.28 -0.55
C PRO A 76 15.99 -0.92 -1.94
N ARG A 77 15.68 -1.76 -2.94
CA ARG A 77 16.03 -1.52 -4.33
C ARG A 77 14.93 -0.75 -5.04
N ALA A 78 15.31 -0.11 -6.14
CA ALA A 78 14.34 0.49 -7.04
C ALA A 78 13.60 -0.62 -7.79
N ARG A 79 12.29 -0.78 -7.52
CA ARG A 79 11.46 -1.62 -8.37
C ARG A 79 11.14 -0.80 -9.62
N LYS A 80 11.42 -1.34 -10.80
CA LYS A 80 11.08 -0.70 -12.08
C LYS A 80 9.55 -0.77 -12.29
N LEU A 81 8.79 -0.05 -11.48
CA LEU A 81 7.39 0.21 -11.76
C LEU A 81 7.34 1.07 -13.03
N LYS A 82 6.71 0.54 -14.07
CA LYS A 82 6.39 1.27 -15.29
C LYS A 82 4.89 1.47 -15.31
N LYS A 83 4.44 2.62 -15.83
CA LYS A 83 3.05 2.76 -16.24
C LYS A 83 2.79 1.71 -17.30
N GLY A 84 1.70 0.98 -17.17
CA GLY A 84 1.38 -0.10 -18.08
C GLY A 84 -0.09 -0.46 -17.99
N SER A 85 -0.56 -1.16 -19.02
CA SER A 85 -1.92 -1.67 -19.03
C SER A 85 -1.92 -3.10 -18.47
N ILE A 86 -2.70 -3.32 -17.42
CA ILE A 86 -2.95 -4.66 -16.86
C ILE A 86 -4.26 -5.13 -17.49
N ARG A 87 -4.19 -6.17 -18.33
CA ARG A 87 -5.36 -6.76 -19.01
C ARG A 87 -6.28 -5.72 -19.68
N GLY A 88 -5.69 -4.71 -20.33
CA GLY A 88 -6.41 -3.66 -21.06
C GLY A 88 -6.78 -2.42 -20.24
N VAL A 89 -6.62 -2.43 -18.90
CA VAL A 89 -6.87 -1.27 -18.04
C VAL A 89 -5.56 -0.60 -17.66
N LEU A 90 -5.50 0.73 -17.77
CA LEU A 90 -4.33 1.52 -17.40
C LEU A 90 -4.08 1.43 -15.87
N SER A 91 -2.87 1.04 -15.49
CA SER A 91 -2.40 1.16 -14.11
C SER A 91 -1.21 2.11 -14.05
N GLU A 92 -1.38 3.20 -13.31
CA GLU A 92 -0.40 4.28 -13.18
C GLU A 92 0.50 4.15 -11.94
N GLY A 93 0.31 3.10 -11.14
CA GLY A 93 1.04 2.87 -9.91
C GLY A 93 0.77 1.48 -9.34
N MET A 94 1.11 1.32 -8.07
CA MET A 94 0.88 0.09 -7.32
C MET A 94 0.51 0.43 -5.89
N LEU A 95 -0.52 -0.21 -5.36
CA LEU A 95 -0.79 -0.19 -3.92
C LEU A 95 0.14 -1.18 -3.22
N CYS A 96 0.77 -0.76 -2.13
CA CYS A 96 1.77 -1.58 -1.44
C CYS A 96 1.18 -2.23 -0.19
N SER A 97 1.55 -3.48 0.06
CA SER A 97 1.34 -4.20 1.33
C SER A 97 2.41 -3.85 2.37
N ALA A 98 2.18 -4.24 3.63
CA ALA A 98 3.13 -4.00 4.71
C ALA A 98 4.48 -4.70 4.45
N ARG A 99 4.44 -5.91 3.88
CA ARG A 99 5.62 -6.68 3.48
C ARG A 99 6.43 -6.03 2.38
N GLU A 100 5.78 -5.48 1.36
CA GLU A 100 6.49 -4.78 0.30
C GLU A 100 7.22 -3.53 0.79
N LEU A 101 6.69 -2.90 1.84
CA LEU A 101 7.25 -1.71 2.48
C LEU A 101 8.29 -2.04 3.58
N HIS A 102 8.59 -3.31 3.83
CA HIS A 102 9.45 -3.78 4.93
C HIS A 102 8.96 -3.34 6.32
N LEU A 103 7.66 -3.11 6.50
CA LEU A 103 7.06 -2.72 7.78
C LEU A 103 6.61 -3.92 8.62
N SER A 104 6.24 -5.02 7.96
CA SER A 104 5.79 -6.26 8.61
C SER A 104 5.98 -7.44 7.64
N ASP A 105 5.81 -8.68 8.08
CA ASP A 105 5.79 -9.85 7.18
C ASP A 105 4.41 -10.07 6.52
N ASP A 106 3.39 -9.30 6.94
CA ASP A 106 2.04 -9.39 6.40
C ASP A 106 1.96 -8.94 4.94
N HIS A 107 1.54 -9.88 4.10
CA HIS A 107 1.26 -9.69 2.67
C HIS A 107 -0.18 -10.01 2.33
N SER A 108 -1.02 -10.12 3.37
CA SER A 108 -2.41 -10.54 3.25
C SER A 108 -3.26 -9.44 2.62
N ALA A 109 -2.92 -8.16 2.85
CA ALA A 109 -3.69 -7.02 2.37
C ALA A 109 -2.82 -5.82 1.96
N ILE A 110 -3.45 -4.84 1.30
CA ILE A 110 -2.84 -3.52 1.08
C ILE A 110 -2.59 -2.81 2.42
N TYR A 111 -1.53 -2.03 2.49
CA TYR A 111 -1.21 -1.26 3.68
C TYR A 111 -2.15 -0.06 3.82
N VAL A 112 -3.06 -0.15 4.78
CA VAL A 112 -3.99 0.92 5.13
C VAL A 112 -3.35 1.82 6.18
N LEU A 113 -3.19 3.10 5.83
CA LEU A 113 -2.68 4.12 6.73
C LEU A 113 -3.77 4.64 7.67
N PRO A 114 -3.39 5.18 8.85
CA PRO A 114 -4.33 5.82 9.74
C PRO A 114 -5.01 7.03 9.07
N PRO A 115 -6.26 7.36 9.46
CA PRO A 115 -7.00 8.48 8.90
C PRO A 115 -6.33 9.84 9.18
N ALA A 116 -5.40 9.92 10.14
CA ALA A 116 -4.62 11.13 10.40
C ALA A 116 -3.56 11.41 9.31
N ALA A 117 -3.17 10.43 8.49
CA ALA A 117 -2.14 10.61 7.48
C ALA A 117 -2.56 11.63 6.42
N ALA A 118 -1.74 12.64 6.15
CA ALA A 118 -2.05 13.65 5.15
C ALA A 118 -2.01 13.04 3.73
N VAL A 119 -3.07 13.24 2.95
CA VAL A 119 -3.12 12.79 1.55
C VAL A 119 -2.10 13.61 0.74
N GLY A 120 -1.28 12.92 -0.04
CA GLY A 120 -0.15 13.51 -0.76
C GLY A 120 1.15 13.58 0.05
N ALA A 121 1.15 13.32 1.36
CA ALA A 121 2.42 13.21 2.08
C ALA A 121 3.23 12.02 1.56
N THR A 122 4.56 12.09 1.67
CA THR A 122 5.38 10.91 1.44
C THR A 122 5.11 9.87 2.53
N LEU A 123 5.27 8.58 2.21
CA LEU A 123 5.10 7.51 3.20
C LEU A 123 6.00 7.74 4.42
N THR A 124 7.21 8.23 4.19
CA THR A 124 8.20 8.55 5.22
C THR A 124 7.70 9.63 6.15
N GLU A 125 7.11 10.71 5.63
CA GLU A 125 6.49 11.73 6.46
C GLU A 125 5.32 11.16 7.25
N ALA A 126 4.45 10.37 6.60
CA ALA A 126 3.29 9.76 7.26
C ALA A 126 3.67 8.81 8.41
N LEU A 127 4.82 8.14 8.33
CA LEU A 127 5.33 7.22 9.35
C LEU A 127 6.21 7.92 10.40
N LEU A 128 6.91 9.00 10.04
CA LEU A 128 7.77 9.78 10.94
C LEU A 128 7.02 10.85 11.73
N GLN A 129 5.75 11.14 11.41
CA GLN A 129 4.94 11.99 12.27
C GLN A 129 4.92 11.36 13.67
N PRO A 130 5.22 12.11 14.74
CA PRO A 130 5.11 11.59 16.09
C PRO A 130 3.66 11.12 16.24
N ALA A 131 3.51 9.81 16.44
CA ALA A 131 2.23 9.17 16.54
C ALA A 131 1.36 9.94 17.54
N ALA A 132 0.38 10.69 17.05
CA ALA A 132 -0.82 10.93 17.81
C ALA A 132 -1.50 9.55 17.92
N ALA A 133 -1.08 8.79 18.94
CA ALA A 133 -1.66 7.58 19.49
C ALA A 133 -2.65 6.84 18.58
N VAL A 134 -2.17 5.90 17.74
CA VAL A 134 -3.02 4.79 17.31
C VAL A 134 -2.67 3.59 18.16
N SER A 135 -3.65 3.28 19.01
CA SER A 135 -3.67 2.26 20.03
C SER A 135 -3.17 0.90 19.52
N THR A 136 -2.42 0.25 20.39
CA THR A 136 -2.12 -1.17 20.32
C THR A 136 -3.42 -2.00 20.22
N ARG A 137 -3.35 -3.13 19.51
CA ARG A 137 -4.40 -4.16 19.32
C ARG A 137 -5.57 -3.79 18.40
N ALA A 138 -5.37 -3.98 17.10
CA ALA A 138 -6.41 -4.61 16.28
C ALA A 138 -6.02 -6.08 16.08
N VAL A 139 -6.35 -6.91 17.08
CA VAL A 139 -6.53 -8.35 16.86
C VAL A 139 -7.74 -8.44 15.94
N PHE A 140 -7.54 -8.76 14.66
CA PHE A 140 -8.63 -9.23 13.81
C PHE A 140 -9.11 -10.56 14.42
N PRO A 141 -10.36 -10.66 14.93
CA PRO A 141 -10.90 -11.97 15.24
C PRO A 141 -11.15 -12.67 13.90
N SER A 142 -10.40 -13.72 13.61
CA SER A 142 -10.71 -14.63 12.51
C SER A 142 -12.18 -15.06 12.60
N PRO A 143 -12.96 -15.05 11.51
CA PRO A 143 -14.31 -15.57 11.54
C PRO A 143 -14.25 -17.06 11.85
N ARG A 144 -14.80 -17.44 13.02
CA ARG A 144 -15.04 -18.85 13.36
C ARG A 144 -16.02 -19.41 12.34
N ILE A 145 -15.54 -20.35 11.53
CA ILE A 145 -16.39 -21.25 10.75
C ILE A 145 -17.25 -22.04 11.76
N PRO A 146 -18.59 -22.02 11.67
CA PRO A 146 -19.39 -22.92 12.47
C PRO A 146 -19.21 -24.36 11.95
N GLU A 147 -18.51 -25.19 12.71
CA GLU A 147 -18.67 -26.65 12.59
C GLU A 147 -20.09 -27.01 13.01
N GLY A 148 -20.90 -27.41 12.04
CA GLY A 148 -22.19 -28.05 12.25
C GLY A 148 -22.55 -28.82 10.98
N GLY A 149 -22.86 -30.10 11.01
CA GLY A 149 -22.95 -31.07 12.08
C GLY A 149 -23.27 -32.40 11.41
N ARG A 150 -22.68 -33.48 11.90
CA ARG A 150 -23.04 -34.83 11.46
C ARG A 150 -24.50 -35.09 11.75
N ARG A 151 -25.25 -35.55 10.76
CA ARG A 151 -26.28 -36.57 10.92
C ARG A 151 -26.04 -37.63 9.86
#